data_AF-A0A6P1MBD0-F1
#
_entry.id   AF-A0A6P1MBD0-F1
#
_cell.length_a   1.000
_cell.length_b   1.000
_cell.length_c   1.000
_cell.angle_alpha   90.00
_cell.angle_beta   90.00
_cell.angle_gamma   90.00
#
_symmetry.space_group_name_H-M   'P 1'
#
loop_
_entity.id
_entity.type
_entity.pdbx_description
1 polymer ?
#
loop_
_entity_poly.entity_id
_entity_poly.type
_entity_poly.pdbx_seq_one_letter_code
_entity_poly.pdbx_strand_id
1 'polypeptide(L)'
;MPTVREGFACAAVGEKVYVIGGLVPHKVNEPYVVEIYDTKKDTWTTGPNTINNAWGASAVTVNGTIYLIGGGESSSIMTSLQVGTQSPEFKLSVLLNEGETVQISTSYNLDNNKNFTWSSTNEAVAKVDANGKVTAIAEGTADIYAQNADGTFKEYIPVKVVKGVADELRLAAHLKIGEKANLYLTDDASKVTWSSMDSSIATVAADGQITGVKKGLAIVKAELDGQAYQIYVRVNG
;
A
#
# COMPACT_ATOMS: atom_id res chain seq x y z
N MET A 1 19.05 -16.20 -13.05
CA MET A 1 18.60 -17.25 -12.12
C MET A 1 19.84 -17.89 -11.50
N PRO A 2 19.97 -17.94 -10.17
CA PRO A 2 21.17 -18.44 -9.48
C PRO A 2 21.42 -19.94 -9.67
N THR A 3 20.36 -20.73 -9.79
CA THR A 3 20.46 -22.19 -9.94
C THR A 3 20.01 -22.63 -11.32
N VAL A 4 20.81 -23.44 -12.01
CA VAL A 4 20.40 -24.07 -13.28
C VAL A 4 19.40 -25.20 -12.97
N ARG A 5 18.26 -25.20 -13.66
CA ARG A 5 17.18 -26.16 -13.43
C ARG A 5 16.32 -26.38 -14.68
N GLU A 6 15.62 -27.50 -14.72
CA GLU A 6 14.62 -27.83 -15.75
C GLU A 6 13.29 -28.26 -15.12
N GLY A 7 12.21 -28.22 -15.92
CA GLY A 7 10.89 -28.68 -15.47
C GLY A 7 10.25 -27.85 -14.36
N PHE A 8 10.71 -26.62 -14.12
CA PHE A 8 10.13 -25.69 -13.15
C PHE A 8 8.83 -25.06 -13.66
N ALA A 9 8.00 -24.59 -12.74
CA ALA A 9 6.90 -23.68 -13.05
C ALA A 9 7.33 -22.23 -12.81
N CYS A 10 6.75 -21.28 -13.52
CA CYS A 10 7.01 -19.87 -13.25
C CYS A 10 5.77 -19.00 -13.40
N ALA A 11 5.66 -17.96 -12.57
CA ALA A 11 4.60 -16.97 -12.64
C ALA A 11 5.11 -15.61 -12.17
N ALA A 12 4.52 -14.54 -12.73
CA ALA A 12 4.80 -13.17 -12.31
C ALA A 12 3.77 -12.70 -11.27
N VAL A 13 4.23 -11.97 -10.25
CA VAL A 13 3.38 -11.26 -9.29
C VAL A 13 3.96 -9.86 -9.10
N GLY A 14 3.25 -8.85 -9.58
CA GLY A 14 3.76 -7.47 -9.62
C GLY A 14 5.08 -7.40 -10.40
N GLU A 15 6.11 -6.83 -9.78
CA GLU A 15 7.45 -6.65 -10.37
C GLU A 15 8.39 -7.83 -10.12
N LYS A 16 7.87 -8.98 -9.66
CA LYS A 16 8.65 -10.17 -9.31
C LYS A 16 8.27 -11.37 -10.17
N VAL A 17 9.26 -12.16 -10.57
CA VAL A 17 9.07 -13.44 -11.24
C VAL A 17 9.46 -14.56 -10.29
N TYR A 18 8.53 -15.47 -10.01
CA TYR A 18 8.74 -16.62 -9.14
C TYR A 18 9.03 -17.84 -10.01
N VAL A 19 10.18 -18.45 -9.80
CA VAL A 19 10.58 -19.72 -10.39
C VAL A 19 10.47 -20.77 -9.31
N ILE A 20 9.55 -21.71 -9.48
CA ILE A 20 9.11 -22.62 -8.45
C ILE A 20 9.53 -24.03 -8.85
N GLY A 21 10.35 -24.65 -8.00
CA GLY A 21 10.73 -26.04 -8.14
C GLY A 21 11.63 -26.35 -9.33
N GLY A 22 11.41 -27.51 -9.95
CA GLY A 22 12.26 -28.03 -11.02
C GLY A 22 13.54 -28.70 -10.52
N LEU A 23 14.08 -29.59 -11.34
CA LEU A 23 15.22 -30.42 -11.00
C LEU A 23 16.51 -29.75 -11.43
N VAL A 24 17.57 -29.94 -10.65
CA VAL A 24 18.94 -29.62 -11.07
C VAL A 24 19.47 -30.84 -11.83
N PRO A 25 19.82 -30.72 -13.13
CA PRO A 25 20.34 -31.84 -13.90
C PRO A 25 21.54 -32.50 -13.20
N HIS A 26 21.54 -33.83 -13.17
CA HIS A 26 22.58 -34.67 -12.56
C HIS A 26 22.75 -34.53 -11.03
N LYS A 27 21.81 -33.90 -10.32
CA LYS A 27 21.81 -33.81 -8.86
C LYS A 27 20.52 -34.34 -8.25
N VAL A 28 20.51 -35.64 -7.99
CA VAL A 28 19.33 -36.40 -7.57
C VAL A 28 18.85 -36.12 -6.13
N ASN A 29 19.56 -35.27 -5.36
CA ASN A 29 19.32 -35.04 -3.93
C ASN A 29 19.27 -33.56 -3.52
N GLU A 30 19.24 -32.61 -4.47
CA GLU A 30 19.11 -31.20 -4.10
C GLU A 30 17.66 -30.85 -3.76
N PRO A 31 17.42 -30.11 -2.66
CA PRO A 31 16.07 -29.69 -2.31
C PRO A 31 15.54 -28.78 -3.41
N TYR A 32 14.28 -28.98 -3.78
CA TYR A 32 13.62 -28.00 -4.61
C TYR A 32 13.57 -26.64 -3.90
N VAL A 33 13.64 -25.55 -4.65
CA VAL A 33 13.60 -24.18 -4.11
C VAL A 33 12.65 -23.30 -4.91
N VAL A 34 12.25 -22.19 -4.30
CA VAL A 34 11.63 -21.07 -5.00
C VAL A 34 12.68 -19.99 -5.17
N GLU A 35 12.93 -19.56 -6.40
CA GLU A 35 13.81 -18.43 -6.71
C GLU A 35 12.97 -17.27 -7.23
N ILE A 36 13.17 -16.09 -6.66
CA ILE A 36 12.39 -14.90 -6.94
C ILE A 36 13.31 -13.87 -7.60
N TYR A 37 12.97 -13.48 -8.81
CA TYR A 37 13.65 -12.40 -9.53
C TYR A 37 12.91 -11.09 -9.32
N ASP A 38 13.61 -10.08 -8.80
CA ASP A 38 13.14 -8.69 -8.70
C ASP A 38 13.54 -7.93 -9.98
N THR A 39 12.55 -7.58 -10.80
CA THR A 39 12.77 -6.94 -12.11
C THR A 39 13.28 -5.50 -12.02
N LYS A 40 13.14 -4.83 -10.86
CA LYS A 40 13.66 -3.47 -10.65
C LYS A 40 15.10 -3.47 -10.21
N LYS A 41 15.43 -4.38 -9.29
CA LYS A 41 16.77 -4.46 -8.71
C LYS A 41 17.72 -5.28 -9.55
N ASP A 42 17.21 -6.06 -10.50
CA ASP A 42 17.97 -7.06 -11.24
C ASP A 42 18.70 -8.02 -10.27
N THR A 43 17.95 -8.50 -9.27
CA THR A 43 18.49 -9.36 -8.23
C THR A 43 17.61 -10.57 -8.01
N TRP A 44 18.22 -11.64 -7.52
CA TRP A 44 17.54 -12.88 -7.17
C TRP A 44 17.55 -13.09 -5.66
N THR A 45 16.44 -13.57 -5.12
CA THR A 45 16.32 -14.00 -3.72
C THR A 45 15.68 -15.38 -3.63
N THR A 46 15.90 -16.07 -2.51
CA THR A 46 15.24 -17.36 -2.23
C THR A 46 13.88 -17.11 -1.58
N GLY A 47 12.84 -17.76 -2.10
CA GLY A 47 11.48 -17.75 -1.57
C GLY A 47 11.18 -18.92 -0.61
N PRO A 48 9.92 -19.09 -0.18
CA PRO A 48 9.52 -20.16 0.72
C PRO A 48 9.72 -21.55 0.09
N ASN A 49 10.25 -22.51 0.85
CA ASN A 49 10.45 -23.91 0.40
C ASN A 49 9.21 -24.80 0.58
N THR A 50 8.08 -24.26 1.04
CA THR A 50 6.86 -25.03 1.33
C THR A 50 6.11 -25.48 0.08
N ILE A 51 6.41 -24.89 -1.08
CA ILE A 51 5.76 -25.19 -2.38
C ILE A 51 6.88 -25.27 -3.42
N ASN A 52 7.71 -26.28 -3.31
CA ASN A 52 8.92 -26.40 -4.12
C ASN A 52 8.84 -27.56 -5.12
N ASN A 53 7.87 -28.47 -5.03
CA ASN A 53 7.68 -29.46 -6.10
C ASN A 53 6.66 -28.97 -7.12
N ALA A 54 7.14 -28.54 -8.30
CA ALA A 54 6.31 -28.06 -9.40
C ALA A 54 6.65 -28.74 -10.73
N TRP A 55 7.22 -29.96 -10.67
CA TRP A 55 7.65 -30.63 -11.89
C TRP A 55 6.47 -30.93 -12.80
N GLY A 56 6.45 -30.27 -13.97
CA GLY A 56 5.38 -30.39 -14.95
C GLY A 56 4.09 -29.68 -14.56
N ALA A 57 4.09 -28.89 -13.48
CA ALA A 57 2.97 -28.04 -13.11
C ALA A 57 2.97 -26.75 -13.95
N SER A 58 1.78 -26.24 -14.24
CA SER A 58 1.61 -24.86 -14.73
C SER A 58 1.40 -23.93 -13.54
N ALA A 59 2.00 -22.73 -13.56
CA ALA A 59 1.76 -21.71 -12.56
C ALA A 59 0.89 -20.58 -13.14
N VAL A 60 -0.14 -20.17 -12.41
CA VAL A 60 -1.00 -19.03 -12.78
C VAL A 60 -1.19 -18.09 -11.59
N THR A 61 -1.18 -16.79 -11.85
CA THR A 61 -1.41 -15.77 -10.80
C THR A 61 -2.86 -15.31 -10.83
N VAL A 62 -3.53 -15.34 -9.67
CA VAL A 62 -4.86 -14.74 -9.47
C VAL A 62 -4.85 -13.95 -8.17
N ASN A 63 -5.21 -12.67 -8.21
CA ASN A 63 -5.24 -11.76 -7.05
C ASN A 63 -3.95 -11.83 -6.21
N GLY A 64 -2.79 -11.82 -6.87
CA GLY A 64 -1.47 -11.89 -6.25
C GLY A 64 -1.10 -13.23 -5.61
N THR A 65 -1.97 -14.24 -5.71
CA THR A 65 -1.68 -15.62 -5.29
C THR A 65 -1.25 -16.45 -6.50
N ILE A 66 -0.18 -17.23 -6.37
CA ILE A 66 0.27 -18.16 -7.41
C ILE A 66 -0.35 -19.53 -7.16
N TYR A 67 -1.05 -20.07 -8.14
CA TYR A 67 -1.63 -21.40 -8.14
C TYR A 67 -0.79 -22.33 -9.02
N LEU A 68 -0.40 -23.48 -8.48
CA LEU A 68 0.17 -24.57 -9.26
C LEU A 68 -0.94 -25.54 -9.67
N ILE A 69 -1.03 -25.83 -10.97
CA ILE A 69 -2.07 -26.68 -11.57
C ILE A 69 -1.38 -27.81 -12.35
N GLY A 70 -1.68 -29.06 -12.00
CA GLY A 70 -1.11 -30.27 -12.62
C GLY A 70 0.27 -30.67 -12.07
N GLY A 71 1.00 -31.53 -12.81
CA GLY A 71 2.35 -32.01 -12.45
C GLY A 71 2.44 -33.51 -12.13
N GLY A 72 3.65 -33.99 -11.82
CA GLY A 72 3.95 -35.40 -11.53
C GLY A 72 3.97 -35.79 -10.04
N GLU A 73 3.50 -37.01 -9.76
CA GLU A 73 3.55 -37.82 -8.51
C GLU A 73 2.94 -37.25 -7.20
N SER A 74 2.35 -36.05 -7.20
CA SER A 74 1.49 -35.58 -6.09
C SER A 74 0.37 -34.62 -6.55
N SER A 75 -0.04 -34.72 -7.80
CA SER A 75 -0.81 -33.71 -8.54
C SER A 75 -2.32 -33.68 -8.28
N SER A 76 -2.78 -34.18 -7.12
CA SER A 76 -4.17 -34.08 -6.67
C SER A 76 -4.43 -32.93 -5.67
N ILE A 77 -3.44 -32.08 -5.40
CA ILE A 77 -3.65 -30.87 -4.57
C ILE A 77 -3.44 -29.60 -5.39
N MET A 78 -4.51 -28.80 -5.51
CA MET A 78 -4.39 -27.37 -5.71
C MET A 78 -3.58 -26.81 -4.53
N THR A 79 -2.31 -26.55 -4.74
CA THR A 79 -1.48 -25.85 -3.77
C THR A 79 -1.28 -24.42 -4.24
N SER A 80 -1.64 -23.47 -3.38
CA SER A 80 -1.46 -22.04 -3.63
C SER A 80 -0.30 -21.50 -2.80
N LEU A 81 0.58 -20.75 -3.44
CA LEU A 81 1.51 -19.87 -2.73
C LEU A 81 0.80 -18.53 -2.58
N GLN A 82 0.35 -18.23 -1.36
CA GLN A 82 0.01 -16.87 -1.00
C GLN A 82 1.32 -16.09 -0.93
N VAL A 83 1.74 -15.59 -2.09
CA VAL A 83 2.75 -14.55 -2.14
C VAL A 83 2.12 -13.37 -1.44
N GLY A 84 2.75 -12.88 -0.37
CA GLY A 84 2.32 -11.65 0.30
C GLY A 84 2.06 -10.63 -0.79
N THR A 85 0.78 -10.35 -1.03
CA THR A 85 0.37 -9.56 -2.16
C THR A 85 0.89 -8.17 -1.85
N GLN A 86 1.94 -7.75 -2.55
CA GLN A 86 2.07 -6.34 -2.83
C GLN A 86 0.82 -6.03 -3.65
N SER A 87 -0.28 -5.72 -2.95
CA SER A 87 -1.42 -5.02 -3.54
C SER A 87 -0.82 -3.92 -4.41
N PRO A 88 -1.39 -3.60 -5.57
CA PRO A 88 -1.07 -2.31 -6.17
C PRO A 88 -1.32 -1.29 -5.06
N GLU A 89 -0.24 -0.80 -4.44
CA GLU A 89 -0.34 0.15 -3.36
C GLU A 89 -1.00 1.34 -4.02
N PHE A 90 -2.29 1.55 -3.74
CA PHE A 90 -2.88 2.86 -3.90
C PHE A 90 -2.12 3.74 -2.92
N LYS A 91 -0.95 4.22 -3.34
CA LYS A 91 -0.12 5.10 -2.55
C LYS A 91 -0.93 6.36 -2.41
N LEU A 92 -1.26 6.70 -1.17
CA LEU A 92 -1.77 8.01 -0.83
C LEU A 92 -0.87 9.04 -1.54
N SER A 93 -1.48 9.89 -2.36
CA SER A 93 -0.80 11.07 -2.89
C SER A 93 -1.45 12.30 -2.29
N VAL A 94 -0.60 13.25 -1.91
CA VAL A 94 -0.99 14.46 -1.21
C VAL A 94 -0.90 15.65 -2.15
N LEU A 95 -2.02 16.36 -2.32
CA LEU A 95 -2.07 17.59 -3.10
C LEU A 95 -2.51 18.74 -2.19
N LEU A 96 -1.64 19.73 -2.02
CA LEU A 96 -1.85 20.86 -1.11
C LEU A 96 -1.69 22.20 -1.84
N ASN A 97 -2.45 23.20 -1.41
CA ASN A 97 -2.08 24.58 -1.65
C ASN A 97 -0.93 25.00 -0.71
N GLU A 98 -0.13 25.97 -1.12
CA GLU A 98 0.88 26.60 -0.26
C GLU A 98 0.25 27.05 1.08
N GLY A 99 0.92 26.73 2.19
CA GLY A 99 0.45 27.02 3.54
C GLY A 99 -0.61 26.07 4.10
N GLU A 100 -1.17 25.16 3.29
CA GLU A 100 -2.07 24.12 3.80
C GLU A 100 -1.33 23.06 4.60
N THR A 101 -2.06 22.45 5.53
CA THR A 101 -1.57 21.31 6.29
C THR A 101 -2.51 20.13 6.16
N VAL A 102 -1.97 18.93 6.20
CA VAL A 102 -2.75 17.70 6.30
C VAL A 102 -2.06 16.72 7.24
N GLN A 103 -2.86 16.02 8.05
CA GLN A 103 -2.37 14.94 8.87
C GLN A 103 -2.30 13.66 8.02
N ILE A 104 -1.12 13.03 7.98
CA ILE A 104 -0.95 11.71 7.38
C ILE A 104 -0.54 10.70 8.46
N SER A 105 -0.60 9.43 8.09
CA SER A 105 -0.15 8.30 8.90
C SER A 105 0.47 7.28 7.97
N THR A 106 1.33 6.41 8.52
CA THR A 106 1.58 5.13 7.86
C THR A 106 0.24 4.39 7.73
N SER A 107 0.14 3.48 6.77
CA SER A 107 -1.11 2.83 6.32
C SER A 107 -1.96 2.14 7.43
N TYR A 108 -1.49 2.08 8.68
CA TYR A 108 -2.03 1.25 9.74
C TYR A 108 -2.80 1.96 10.87
N ASN A 109 -2.42 3.15 11.37
CA ASN A 109 -3.17 3.89 12.41
C ASN A 109 -2.41 5.19 12.77
N LEU A 110 -3.11 6.33 12.97
CA LEU A 110 -2.54 7.57 13.52
C LEU A 110 -1.70 7.33 14.79
N ASP A 111 -2.12 6.39 15.65
CA ASP A 111 -1.43 6.07 16.90
C ASP A 111 0.00 5.57 16.69
N ASN A 112 0.30 5.03 15.50
CA ASN A 112 1.60 4.47 15.19
C ASN A 112 2.62 5.51 14.73
N ASN A 113 2.23 6.77 14.48
CA ASN A 113 3.14 7.79 13.95
C ASN A 113 4.37 8.01 14.84
N LYS A 114 4.23 7.79 16.15
CA LYS A 114 5.32 7.91 17.15
C LYS A 114 6.38 6.81 17.04
N ASN A 115 6.08 5.70 16.37
CA ASN A 115 7.01 4.58 16.18
C ASN A 115 7.96 4.80 14.99
N PHE A 116 7.75 5.88 14.23
CA PHE A 116 8.50 6.17 13.02
C PHE A 116 9.20 7.51 13.10
N THR A 117 10.34 7.60 12.44
CA THR A 117 10.98 8.87 12.11
C THR A 117 10.39 9.39 10.81
N TRP A 118 9.83 10.60 10.85
CA TRP A 118 9.26 11.28 9.69
C TRP A 118 10.28 12.22 9.05
N SER A 119 10.29 12.29 7.73
CA SER A 119 11.22 13.12 6.97
C SER A 119 10.67 13.52 5.62
N SER A 120 11.22 14.58 5.05
CA SER A 120 10.93 15.05 3.69
C SER A 120 12.17 14.95 2.83
N THR A 121 12.00 14.54 1.57
CA THR A 121 13.05 14.61 0.56
C THR A 121 13.33 16.05 0.10
N ASN A 122 12.39 16.98 0.32
CA ASN A 122 12.56 18.40 0.00
C ASN A 122 11.73 19.28 0.94
N GLU A 123 12.34 19.70 2.05
CA GLU A 123 11.72 20.57 3.05
C GLU A 123 11.42 22.00 2.58
N ALA A 124 12.01 22.44 1.46
CA ALA A 124 11.65 23.73 0.86
C ALA A 124 10.29 23.68 0.15
N VAL A 125 9.81 22.48 -0.19
CA VAL A 125 8.49 22.24 -0.81
C VAL A 125 7.47 21.81 0.24
N ALA A 126 7.78 20.82 1.06
CA ALA A 126 6.88 20.32 2.10
C ALA A 126 7.66 19.82 3.31
N LYS A 127 7.22 20.20 4.51
CA LYS A 127 7.77 19.74 5.80
C LYS A 127 6.81 18.76 6.46
N VAL A 128 7.34 17.88 7.29
CA VAL A 128 6.54 16.97 8.13
C VAL A 128 7.06 17.05 9.56
N ASP A 129 6.16 17.09 10.54
CA ASP A 129 6.54 17.02 11.95
C ASP A 129 6.66 15.57 12.46
N ALA A 130 7.10 15.40 13.70
CA ALA A 130 7.29 14.09 14.31
C ALA A 130 5.97 13.29 14.47
N ASN A 131 4.82 13.94 14.34
CA ASN A 131 3.51 13.29 14.40
C ASN A 131 2.92 13.03 13.02
N GLY A 132 3.66 13.27 11.93
CA GLY A 132 3.17 13.07 10.56
C GLY A 132 2.30 14.22 10.03
N LYS A 133 2.32 15.40 10.65
CA LYS A 133 1.61 16.57 10.10
C LYS A 133 2.44 17.21 9.00
N VAL A 134 1.93 17.17 7.78
CA VAL A 134 2.58 17.78 6.61
C VAL A 134 2.16 19.23 6.48
N THR A 135 3.11 20.12 6.22
CA THR A 135 2.90 21.56 5.93
C THR A 135 3.48 21.88 4.56
N ALA A 136 2.66 22.40 3.65
CA ALA A 136 3.07 22.86 2.34
C ALA A 136 3.81 24.21 2.44
N ILE A 137 5.00 24.30 1.85
CA ILE A 137 5.90 25.45 1.96
C ILE A 137 5.96 26.24 0.66
N ALA A 138 6.20 25.57 -0.47
CA ALA A 138 6.31 26.21 -1.78
C ALA A 138 5.95 25.22 -2.90
N GLU A 139 5.56 25.75 -4.06
CA GLU A 139 5.22 24.93 -5.24
C GLU A 139 6.35 23.97 -5.62
N GLY A 140 5.99 22.72 -5.89
CA GLY A 140 6.97 21.68 -6.20
C GLY A 140 6.47 20.30 -5.83
N THR A 141 7.39 19.34 -5.81
CA THR A 141 7.14 17.97 -5.38
C THR A 141 8.14 17.56 -4.30
N ALA A 142 7.68 16.81 -3.31
CA ALA A 142 8.50 16.19 -2.29
C ALA A 142 7.87 14.84 -1.91
N ASP A 143 8.69 13.83 -1.67
CA ASP A 143 8.23 12.64 -0.95
C ASP A 143 8.41 12.85 0.55
N ILE A 144 7.32 12.62 1.29
CA ILE A 144 7.36 12.45 2.75
C ILE A 144 7.51 10.97 3.04
N TYR A 145 8.38 10.60 3.96
CA TYR A 145 8.56 9.21 4.33
C TYR A 145 8.61 9.00 5.84
N ALA A 146 8.12 7.83 6.25
CA ALA A 146 8.20 7.31 7.60
C ALA A 146 9.15 6.11 7.61
N GLN A 147 10.09 6.07 8.55
CA GLN A 147 11.07 5.00 8.70
C GLN A 147 11.08 4.46 10.13
N ASN A 148 11.10 3.13 10.30
CA ASN A 148 11.23 2.53 11.62
C ASN A 148 12.68 2.62 12.13
N ALA A 149 12.88 2.39 13.42
CA ALA A 149 14.19 2.62 14.07
C ALA A 149 15.35 1.80 13.47
N ASP A 150 15.09 0.59 12.98
CA ASP A 150 16.11 -0.29 12.38
C ASP A 150 16.26 -0.10 10.85
N GLY A 151 15.44 0.76 10.23
CA GLY A 151 15.46 1.06 8.81
C GLY A 151 14.93 -0.05 7.89
N THR A 152 14.42 -1.15 8.43
CA THR A 152 13.88 -2.27 7.65
C THR A 152 12.55 -1.94 6.97
N PHE A 153 11.84 -0.93 7.46
CA PHE A 153 10.62 -0.39 6.90
C PHE A 153 10.80 1.08 6.51
N LYS A 154 10.40 1.41 5.28
CA LYS A 154 10.34 2.79 4.79
C LYS A 154 9.20 2.94 3.79
N GLU A 155 8.22 3.77 4.13
CA GLU A 155 7.05 4.06 3.29
C GLU A 155 7.12 5.50 2.81
N TYR A 156 6.81 5.74 1.52
CA TYR A 156 6.89 7.05 0.88
C TYR A 156 5.50 7.50 0.41
N ILE A 157 5.17 8.75 0.71
CA ILE A 157 3.93 9.43 0.34
C ILE A 157 4.32 10.63 -0.52
N PRO A 158 4.04 10.61 -1.83
CA PRO A 158 4.31 11.75 -2.69
C PRO A 158 3.41 12.93 -2.34
N VAL A 159 4.03 14.11 -2.20
CA VAL A 159 3.37 15.40 -1.96
C VAL A 159 3.62 16.32 -3.16
N LYS A 160 2.55 16.85 -3.73
CA LYS A 160 2.55 17.94 -4.70
C LYS A 160 2.00 19.19 -4.04
N VAL A 161 2.75 20.28 -4.13
CA VAL A 161 2.31 21.62 -3.71
C VAL A 161 2.06 22.46 -4.96
N VAL A 162 0.91 23.14 -4.97
CA VAL A 162 0.46 24.04 -6.04
C VAL A 162 -0.03 25.37 -5.46
N LYS A 163 -0.18 26.39 -6.30
CA LYS A 163 -0.67 27.71 -5.86
C LYS A 163 -2.14 27.93 -6.19
N GLY A 164 -2.99 27.78 -5.18
CA GLY A 164 -4.39 28.22 -5.21
C GLY A 164 -5.37 27.34 -5.98
N VAL A 165 -4.92 26.23 -6.58
CA VAL A 165 -5.74 25.35 -7.44
C VAL A 165 -5.91 23.93 -6.88
N ALA A 166 -5.40 23.64 -5.69
CA ALA A 166 -5.45 22.27 -5.16
C ALA A 166 -6.89 21.77 -4.96
N ASP A 167 -7.81 22.63 -4.52
CA ASP A 167 -9.21 22.25 -4.28
C ASP A 167 -9.96 21.89 -5.59
N GLU A 168 -9.50 22.38 -6.75
CA GLU A 168 -10.08 22.05 -8.07
C GLU A 168 -9.53 20.74 -8.64
N LEU A 169 -8.31 20.39 -8.25
CA LEU A 169 -7.57 19.23 -8.75
C LEU A 169 -7.70 18.00 -7.83
N ARG A 170 -8.14 18.20 -6.59
CA ARG A 170 -8.24 17.17 -5.56
C ARG A 170 -9.63 16.55 -5.55
N LEU A 171 -9.71 15.23 -5.59
CA LEU A 171 -10.96 14.52 -5.31
C LEU A 171 -11.27 14.61 -3.81
N ALA A 172 -12.29 15.38 -3.44
CA ALA A 172 -12.66 15.63 -2.04
C ALA A 172 -14.17 15.76 -1.83
N ALA A 173 -14.62 15.40 -0.64
CA ALA A 173 -15.89 15.89 -0.12
C ALA A 173 -15.71 17.32 0.40
N HIS A 174 -16.60 18.23 0.03
CA HIS A 174 -16.57 19.62 0.47
C HIS A 174 -17.72 19.86 1.46
N LEU A 175 -17.39 20.35 2.65
CA LEU A 175 -18.33 20.65 3.72
C LEU A 175 -18.10 22.07 4.23
N LYS A 176 -19.15 22.71 4.74
CA LYS A 176 -19.03 23.84 5.68
C LYS A 176 -18.87 23.33 7.11
N ILE A 177 -18.46 24.23 8.02
CA ILE A 177 -18.46 23.93 9.45
C ILE A 177 -19.89 23.57 9.90
N GLY A 178 -20.02 22.42 10.59
CA GLY A 178 -21.27 21.83 11.05
C GLY A 178 -22.05 21.05 9.99
N GLU A 179 -21.65 21.13 8.71
CA GLU A 179 -22.30 20.39 7.63
C GLU A 179 -21.95 18.90 7.70
N LYS A 180 -22.88 18.06 7.22
CA LYS A 180 -22.79 16.61 7.24
C LYS A 180 -22.99 16.04 5.85
N ALA A 181 -22.26 14.97 5.54
CA ALA A 181 -22.49 14.15 4.36
C ALA A 181 -22.20 12.68 4.68
N ASN A 182 -22.71 11.76 3.88
CA ASN A 182 -22.41 10.33 4.03
C ASN A 182 -21.44 9.89 2.93
N LEU A 183 -20.45 9.10 3.32
CA LEU A 183 -19.60 8.35 2.41
C LEU A 183 -20.14 6.92 2.26
N TYR A 184 -20.02 6.37 1.06
CA TYR A 184 -20.51 5.02 0.74
C TYR A 184 -19.41 4.21 0.06
N LEU A 185 -19.23 2.98 0.52
CA LEU A 185 -18.22 2.06 -0.03
C LEU A 185 -18.81 0.69 -0.39
N THR A 186 -19.86 0.27 0.31
CA THR A 186 -20.54 -1.02 0.14
C THR A 186 -22.00 -0.89 0.59
N ASP A 187 -22.85 -1.81 0.13
CA ASP A 187 -24.26 -1.91 0.55
C ASP A 187 -24.41 -2.42 2.00
N ASP A 188 -23.36 -3.04 2.55
CA ASP A 188 -23.29 -3.50 3.94
C ASP A 188 -22.29 -2.67 4.75
N ALA A 189 -22.75 -1.50 5.21
CA ALA A 189 -21.92 -0.54 5.96
C ALA A 189 -21.30 -1.13 7.24
N SER A 190 -21.86 -2.22 7.79
CA SER A 190 -21.34 -2.86 9.02
C SER A 190 -19.95 -3.49 8.84
N LYS A 191 -19.53 -3.72 7.60
CA LYS A 191 -18.22 -4.27 7.25
C LYS A 191 -17.14 -3.21 7.11
N VAL A 192 -17.50 -1.93 7.14
CA VAL A 192 -16.55 -0.84 6.93
C VAL A 192 -16.09 -0.28 8.27
N THR A 193 -14.78 -0.23 8.46
CA THR A 193 -14.19 0.49 9.59
C THR A 193 -13.74 1.87 9.14
N TRP A 194 -14.38 2.92 9.68
CA TRP A 194 -14.07 4.31 9.35
C TRP A 194 -13.14 4.94 10.39
N SER A 195 -12.25 5.81 9.93
CA SER A 195 -11.40 6.64 10.79
C SER A 195 -11.10 7.98 10.13
N SER A 196 -11.01 9.04 10.94
CA SER A 196 -10.52 10.34 10.47
C SER A 196 -9.07 10.52 10.88
N MET A 197 -8.25 11.00 9.95
CA MET A 197 -6.85 11.33 10.21
C MET A 197 -6.70 12.65 10.99
N ASP A 198 -7.70 13.52 10.95
CA ASP A 198 -7.75 14.73 11.80
C ASP A 198 -9.20 15.05 12.18
N SER A 199 -9.63 14.47 13.31
CA SER A 199 -10.98 14.66 13.85
C SER A 199 -11.25 16.09 14.33
N SER A 200 -10.21 16.91 14.50
CA SER A 200 -10.38 18.34 14.82
C SER A 200 -10.83 19.16 13.61
N ILE A 201 -10.63 18.64 12.39
CA ILE A 201 -11.06 19.25 11.13
C ILE A 201 -12.36 18.59 10.64
N ALA A 202 -12.42 17.25 10.58
CA ALA A 202 -13.61 16.52 10.17
C ALA A 202 -13.72 15.18 10.91
N THR A 203 -14.89 14.85 11.44
CA THR A 203 -15.16 13.55 12.06
C THR A 203 -15.81 12.60 11.06
N VAL A 204 -15.77 11.29 11.36
CA VAL A 204 -16.54 10.26 10.65
C VAL A 204 -17.17 9.31 11.68
N ALA A 205 -18.45 9.00 11.52
CA ALA A 205 -19.16 8.02 12.34
C ALA A 205 -19.06 6.61 11.75
N ALA A 206 -19.49 5.60 12.51
CA ALA A 206 -19.40 4.19 12.11
C ALA A 206 -20.22 3.86 10.85
N ASP A 207 -21.24 4.65 10.53
CA ASP A 207 -22.07 4.52 9.34
C ASP A 207 -21.52 5.30 8.12
N GLY A 208 -20.33 5.91 8.24
CA GLY A 208 -19.72 6.72 7.19
C GLY A 208 -20.20 8.17 7.14
N GLN A 209 -21.02 8.64 8.10
CA GLN A 209 -21.39 10.05 8.18
C GLN A 209 -20.19 10.91 8.58
N ILE A 210 -19.74 11.77 7.68
CA ILE A 210 -18.73 12.80 7.95
C ILE A 210 -19.37 14.10 8.42
N THR A 211 -18.71 14.80 9.35
CA THR A 211 -19.14 16.13 9.82
C THR A 211 -17.96 17.11 9.75
N GLY A 212 -18.19 18.30 9.18
CA GLY A 212 -17.20 19.38 9.18
C GLY A 212 -17.08 20.03 10.55
N VAL A 213 -15.88 20.05 11.14
CA VAL A 213 -15.64 20.58 12.50
C VAL A 213 -14.96 21.94 12.46
N LYS A 214 -13.89 22.06 11.68
CA LYS A 214 -13.08 23.28 11.59
C LYS A 214 -12.55 23.45 10.19
N LYS A 215 -12.43 24.70 9.73
CA LYS A 215 -11.80 25.03 8.44
C LYS A 215 -10.43 24.34 8.32
N GLY A 216 -10.24 23.58 7.26
CA GLY A 216 -9.02 22.81 7.05
C GLY A 216 -9.19 21.68 6.05
N LEU A 217 -8.20 20.81 5.99
CA LEU A 217 -8.19 19.61 5.17
C LEU A 217 -7.89 18.40 6.04
N ALA A 218 -8.74 17.38 5.96
CA ALA A 218 -8.54 16.09 6.60
C ALA A 218 -8.58 14.98 5.56
N ILE A 219 -8.04 13.82 5.93
CA ILE A 219 -8.23 12.56 5.20
C ILE A 219 -9.12 11.68 6.04
N VAL A 220 -10.12 11.07 5.42
CA VAL A 220 -10.94 10.00 6.01
C VAL A 220 -10.53 8.69 5.36
N LYS A 221 -10.25 7.68 6.19
CA LYS A 221 -9.93 6.32 5.77
C LYS A 221 -11.13 5.40 6.04
N ALA A 222 -11.41 4.53 5.08
CA ALA A 222 -12.25 3.35 5.24
C ALA A 222 -11.42 2.08 5.07
N GLU A 223 -11.74 1.05 5.84
CA GLU A 223 -11.19 -0.28 5.67
C GLU A 223 -12.32 -1.28 5.44
N LEU A 224 -12.21 -2.07 4.37
CA LEU A 224 -13.16 -3.10 3.97
C LEU A 224 -12.38 -4.31 3.44
N ASP A 225 -12.63 -5.49 4.01
CA ASP A 225 -12.00 -6.76 3.63
C ASP A 225 -10.45 -6.69 3.57
N GLY A 226 -9.84 -5.95 4.50
CA GLY A 226 -8.38 -5.76 4.57
C GLY A 226 -7.80 -4.76 3.56
N GLN A 227 -8.65 -4.10 2.77
CA GLN A 227 -8.26 -3.04 1.84
C GLN A 227 -8.59 -1.66 2.41
N ALA A 228 -7.62 -0.75 2.33
CA ALA A 228 -7.78 0.64 2.74
C ALA A 228 -8.21 1.52 1.56
N TYR A 229 -9.17 2.40 1.82
CA TYR A 229 -9.67 3.44 0.92
C TYR A 229 -9.54 4.79 1.63
N GLN A 230 -9.28 5.84 0.87
CA GLN A 230 -9.05 7.17 1.44
C GLN A 230 -9.72 8.24 0.57
N ILE A 231 -10.26 9.27 1.24
CA ILE A 231 -10.81 10.45 0.58
C ILE A 231 -10.43 11.70 1.36
N TYR A 232 -10.24 12.80 0.64
CA TYR A 232 -10.11 14.11 1.27
C TYR A 232 -11.46 14.65 1.73
N VAL A 233 -11.45 15.30 2.89
CA VAL A 233 -12.57 16.10 3.37
C VAL A 233 -12.07 17.53 3.55
N ARG A 234 -12.56 18.42 2.70
CA ARG A 234 -12.28 19.86 2.73
C ARG A 234 -13.40 20.54 3.51
N VAL A 235 -13.03 21.14 4.65
CA VAL A 235 -13.97 21.95 5.44
C VAL A 235 -13.70 23.41 5.18
N ASN A 236 -14.70 24.10 4.67
CA ASN A 236 -14.70 25.52 4.40
C ASN A 236 -15.37 26.30 5.56
N GLY A 237 -14.95 27.55 5.73
CA GLY A 237 -15.54 28.47 6.70
C GLY A 237 -16.86 29.07 6.23
#